data_AF-A0A521QVL6-F1
#
_entry.id   AF-A0A521QVL6-F1
#
_cell.length_a   1.000
_cell.length_b   1.000
_cell.length_c   1.000
_cell.angle_alpha   90.00
_cell.angle_beta   90.00
_cell.angle_gamma   90.00
#
_symmetry.space_group_name_H-M   'P 1'
#
loop_
_entity.id
_entity.type
_entity.pdbx_description
1 polymer ?
#
loop_
_entity_poly.entity_id
_entity_poly.type
_entity_poly.pdbx_seq_one_letter_code
_entity_poly.pdbx_strand_id
1 'polypeptide(L)' 'MPQLKALTGHRGAWLLRPKTGDEVELVALTLWDSRASIEAFAGSDIDRAHVQPRARAVLSSFDDVVDHYEVVYGD' A
#
# COMPACT_ATOMS: atom_id res chain seq x y z
N MET A 1 -3.56 0.22 -9.91
CA MET A 1 -2.76 -1.03 -10.00
C MET A 1 -3.62 -2.16 -10.58
N PRO A 2 -3.71 -2.31 -11.90
CA PRO A 2 -4.51 -3.37 -12.53
C PRO A 2 -4.14 -4.78 -12.05
N GLN A 3 -2.86 -4.99 -11.75
CA GLN A 3 -2.29 -6.30 -11.39
C GLN A 3 -2.77 -6.81 -10.02
N LEU A 4 -3.13 -5.92 -9.10
CA LEU A 4 -3.58 -6.33 -7.76
C LEU A 4 -4.98 -6.95 -7.78
N LYS A 5 -5.83 -6.58 -8.75
CA LYS A 5 -7.21 -7.08 -8.84
C LYS A 5 -7.32 -8.59 -8.97
N ALA A 6 -6.29 -9.25 -9.51
CA ALA A 6 -6.27 -10.69 -9.71
C ALA A 6 -5.72 -11.47 -8.51
N LEU A 7 -5.23 -10.78 -7.48
CA LEU A 7 -4.62 -11.43 -6.32
C LEU A 7 -5.70 -11.92 -5.35
N THR A 8 -5.57 -13.18 -4.93
CA THR A 8 -6.48 -13.77 -3.93
C THR A 8 -6.50 -12.92 -2.66
N GLY A 9 -7.69 -12.57 -2.21
CA GLY A 9 -7.91 -11.78 -1.00
C GLY A 9 -7.74 -10.27 -1.18
N HIS A 10 -7.37 -9.76 -2.36
CA HIS A 10 -7.33 -8.32 -2.61
C HIS A 10 -8.75 -7.76 -2.79
N ARG A 11 -9.12 -6.78 -1.97
CA ARG A 11 -10.46 -6.16 -1.96
C ARG A 11 -10.53 -4.82 -2.66
N GLY A 12 -9.40 -4.14 -2.84
CA GLY A 12 -9.38 -2.82 -3.46
C GLY A 12 -8.04 -2.11 -3.28
N ALA A 13 -7.78 -1.14 -4.15
CA ALA A 13 -6.60 -0.30 -4.09
C ALA A 13 -6.95 1.13 -4.47
N TRP A 14 -6.43 2.07 -3.70
CA TRP A 14 -6.62 3.50 -3.89
C TRP A 14 -5.27 4.20 -3.81
N LEU A 15 -5.13 5.27 -4.60
CA LEU A 15 -4.03 6.21 -4.47
C LEU A 15 -4.61 7.51 -3.91
N LEU A 16 -4.20 7.86 -2.70
CA LEU A 16 -4.70 9.01 -1.97
C LEU A 16 -3.66 10.13 -2.09
N ARG A 17 -4.14 11.37 -2.06
CA ARG A 17 -3.30 12.56 -1.94
C ARG A 17 -3.80 13.36 -0.73
N PRO A 18 -3.07 13.38 0.39
CA PRO A 18 -3.37 14.24 1.52
C PRO A 18 -3.55 15.69 1.05
N LYS A 19 -4.44 16.44 1.71
CA LYS A 19 -4.69 17.86 1.38
C LYS A 19 -3.80 18.83 2.16
N THR A 20 -2.90 18.31 2.97
CA THR A 20 -2.04 19.06 3.89
C THR A 20 -0.58 18.89 3.50
N GLY A 21 0.22 19.92 3.72
CA GLY A 21 1.66 19.92 3.39
C GLY A 21 1.98 20.74 2.14
N ASP A 22 3.25 21.11 2.01
CA ASP A 22 3.78 21.90 0.89
C ASP A 22 4.26 21.01 -0.28
N GLU A 23 4.34 19.69 -0.07
CA GLU A 23 4.78 18.71 -1.07
C GLU A 23 3.62 17.85 -1.59
N VAL A 24 3.82 17.27 -2.78
CA VAL A 24 2.87 16.30 -3.35
C VAL A 24 3.13 14.93 -2.72
N GLU A 25 2.41 14.64 -1.65
CA GLU A 25 2.42 13.32 -1.01
C GLU A 25 1.41 12.37 -1.66
N LEU A 26 1.78 11.09 -1.79
CA LEU A 26 0.91 10.04 -2.32
C LEU A 26 0.90 8.84 -1.36
N VAL A 27 -0.30 8.40 -0.97
CA VAL A 27 -0.48 7.21 -0.12
C VAL A 27 -1.14 6.10 -0.91
N ALA A 28 -0.48 4.95 -1.00
CA ALA A 28 -1.05 3.75 -1.61
C ALA A 28 -1.79 2.93 -0.54
N LEU A 29 -3.12 2.93 -0.58
CA LEU A 29 -3.94 2.12 0.32
C LEU A 29 -4.43 0.87 -0.41
N THR A 30 -4.22 -0.29 0.21
CA THR A 30 -4.74 -1.57 -0.30
C THR A 30 -5.53 -2.27 0.80
N LEU A 31 -6.67 -2.84 0.45
CA LEU A 31 -7.53 -3.58 1.36
C LEU A 31 -7.45 -5.07 1.03
N TRP A 32 -7.37 -5.90 2.08
CA TRP A 32 -7.17 -7.33 1.96
C TRP A 32 -8.08 -8.10 2.91
N ASP A 33 -8.40 -9.35 2.56
CA ASP A 33 -9.21 -10.25 3.39
C ASP A 33 -8.51 -10.68 4.67
N SER A 34 -7.17 -10.76 4.66
CA SER A 34 -6.40 -11.25 5.80
C SER A 34 -4.94 -10.83 5.73
N ARG A 35 -4.26 -10.87 6.88
CA ARG A 35 -2.80 -10.73 6.96
C ARG A 35 -2.05 -11.76 6.12
N ALA A 36 -2.56 -13.00 6.03
CA ALA A 36 -1.97 -14.04 5.19
C ALA A 36 -2.02 -13.69 3.69
N SER A 37 -3.09 -13.02 3.23
CA SER A 37 -3.18 -12.51 1.86
C SER A 37 -2.16 -11.40 1.59
N ILE A 38 -1.90 -10.55 2.58
CA ILE A 38 -0.85 -9.52 2.51
C ILE A 38 0.53 -10.18 2.43
N GLU A 39 0.83 -11.16 3.30
CA GLU A 39 2.10 -11.90 3.28
C GLU A 39 2.35 -12.61 1.94
N ALA A 40 1.31 -13.20 1.34
CA ALA A 40 1.41 -13.83 0.02
C ALA A 40 1.74 -12.83 -1.09
N PHE A 41 1.36 -11.56 -0.93
CA PHE A 41 1.64 -10.49 -1.89
C PHE A 41 2.99 -9.81 -1.64
N ALA A 42 3.29 -9.43 -0.39
CA ALA A 42 4.42 -8.59 -0.02
C ALA A 42 5.65 -9.40 0.47
N GLY A 43 5.47 -10.67 0.80
CA GLY A 43 6.46 -11.48 1.51
C GLY A 43 6.24 -11.49 3.02
N SER A 44 7.12 -12.16 3.76
CA SER A 44 6.98 -12.36 5.21
C SER A 44 7.17 -11.09 6.05
N ASP A 45 7.93 -10.13 5.54
CA ASP A 45 8.19 -8.85 6.20
C ASP A 45 7.25 -7.79 5.63
N ILE A 46 5.98 -7.86 6.06
CA ILE A 46 4.91 -7.01 5.54
C ILE A 46 5.05 -5.54 5.96
N ASP A 47 5.87 -5.27 6.97
CA ASP A 47 6.07 -3.92 7.49
C ASP A 47 7.08 -3.15 6.64
N ARG A 48 7.86 -3.82 5.78
CA ARG A 48 8.84 -3.16 4.92
C ARG A 48 8.22 -2.64 3.64
N ALA A 49 8.44 -1.37 3.33
CA ALA A 49 7.97 -0.76 2.09
C ALA A 49 8.73 -1.28 0.86
N HIS A 50 8.01 -1.97 -0.02
CA HIS A 50 8.53 -2.49 -1.29
C HIS A 50 8.34 -1.47 -2.43
N VAL A 51 9.16 -0.41 -2.42
CA VAL A 51 9.13 0.62 -3.47
C VAL A 51 9.95 0.18 -4.69
N GLN A 52 9.28 0.00 -5.83
CA GLN A 52 9.94 -0.44 -7.07
C GLN A 52 11.02 0.56 -7.53
N PRO A 53 12.13 0.10 -8.15
CA PRO A 53 13.21 0.99 -8.58
C PRO A 53 12.76 2.17 -9.45
N ARG A 54 11.78 1.95 -10.33
CA ARG A 54 11.21 3.01 -11.17
C ARG A 54 10.50 4.09 -10.36
N ALA A 55 9.83 3.74 -9.26
CA ALA A 55 9.21 4.70 -8.37
C ALA A 55 10.28 5.45 -7.55
N ARG A 56 11.30 4.75 -7.05
CA ARG A 56 12.43 5.38 -6.34
C ARG A 56 13.16 6.42 -7.18
N ALA A 57 13.22 6.25 -8.49
CA ALA A 57 13.87 7.20 -9.41
C ALA A 57 13.13 8.55 -9.57
N VAL A 58 11.85 8.62 -9.18
CA VAL A 58 11.01 9.81 -9.40
C VAL A 58 10.44 10.42 -8.12
N LEU A 59 10.51 9.69 -7.00
CA LEU A 59 10.08 10.18 -5.69
C LEU A 59 11.19 10.99 -5.03
N SER A 60 10.85 12.12 -4.40
CA SER A 60 11.77 12.90 -3.56
C SER A 60 12.16 12.12 -2.29
N SER A 61 11.19 11.42 -1.70
CA SER A 61 11.33 10.55 -0.54
C SER A 61 10.22 9.49 -0.54
N PHE A 62 10.39 8.46 0.29
CA PHE A 62 9.36 7.45 0.57
C PHE A 62 9.61 6.85 1.96
N ASP A 63 8.56 6.38 2.61
CA ASP A 63 8.70 5.71 3.91
C ASP A 63 9.30 4.32 3.75
N ASP A 64 10.17 3.94 4.69
CA ASP A 64 10.78 2.60 4.73
C ASP A 64 9.82 1.54 5.29
N VAL A 65 8.76 1.97 5.98
CA VAL A 65 7.78 1.12 6.65
C VAL A 65 6.36 1.34 6.16
N VAL A 66 5.54 0.30 6.23
CA VAL A 66 4.12 0.30 5.89
C VAL A 66 3.30 0.12 7.16
N ASP A 67 2.31 0.99 7.36
CA ASP A 67 1.34 0.81 8.44
C ASP A 67 0.23 -0.16 8.07
N HIS A 68 -0.14 -1.03 9.01
CA HIS A 68 -1.24 -1.98 8.87
C HIS A 68 -2.37 -1.65 9.83
N TYR A 69 -3.59 -1.65 9.30
CA TYR A 69 -4.80 -1.36 10.07
C TYR A 69 -5.81 -2.50 9.92
N GLU A 70 -6.52 -2.79 11.01
CA GLU A 70 -7.68 -3.67 10.97
C GLU A 70 -8.95 -2.84 10.75
N VAL A 71 -9.77 -3.22 9.78
CA VAL A 71 -11.06 -2.59 9.55
C VAL A 71 -12.04 -3.11 10.60
N VAL A 72 -12.25 -2.32 11.65
CA VAL A 72 -13.21 -2.64 12.72
C VAL A 72 -14.66 -2.30 12.37
N TYR A 73 -14.86 -1.42 11.38
CA TYR A 73 -16.16 -0.99 10.88
C TYR A 73 -16.04 -0.56 9.40
N GLY A 74 -16.99 -0.95 8.57
CA GLY A 74 -17.14 -0.53 7.18
C GLY A 74 -18.58 -0.73 6.71
N ASP A 75 -19.08 0.17 5.86
CA ASP A 75 -20.43 0.15 5.31
C ASP A 75 -20.56 -0.72 4.03
#